data_AF-A0A383D374-F1
#
_entry.id   AF-A0A383D374-F1
#
_cell.length_a   1.000
_cell.length_b   1.000
_cell.length_c   1.000
_cell.angle_alpha   90.00
_cell.angle_beta   90.00
_cell.angle_gamma   90.00
#
_symmetry.space_group_name_H-M   'P 1'
#
loop_
_entity.id
_entity.type
_entity.pdbx_description
1 polymer ?
#
loop_
_entity_poly.entity_id
_entity_poly.type
_entity_poly.pdbx_seq_one_letter_code
_entity_poly.pdbx_strand_id
1 'polypeptide(L)'
;MLYFEEFTTRKGKLWVLENTNKLRKEVVMATLKKRRGKWYARVLWYSNQVKKEKQIPLRTQSKVTARERLAEVQRKKDEVIELYHRGENYDFPWMNDDGILKVEYLTFEKAINKWLTLRKSQGIAESTISRNRYSMNTMMGIWGKNIRLNDITLK
;
A
#
# COMPACT_ATOMS: atom_id res chain seq x y z
N MET A 1 1.50 -23.81 3.43
CA MET A 1 1.68 -25.06 4.19
C MET A 1 0.87 -24.90 5.46
N LEU A 2 -0.22 -25.66 5.62
CA LEU A 2 -1.06 -25.62 6.82
C LEU A 2 -0.39 -26.51 7.87
N TYR A 3 -0.07 -25.94 9.04
CA TYR A 3 0.48 -26.69 10.16
C TYR A 3 -0.68 -27.11 11.08
N PHE A 4 -0.65 -28.38 11.49
CA PHE A 4 -1.60 -28.96 12.44
C PHE A 4 -0.81 -29.40 13.66
N GLU A 5 -1.24 -28.95 14.84
CA GLU A 5 -0.69 -29.45 16.10
C GLU A 5 -1.69 -30.43 16.74
N GLU A 6 -1.17 -31.55 17.23
CA GLU A 6 -1.94 -32.59 17.90
C GLU A 6 -1.96 -32.35 19.41
N PHE A 7 -3.14 -32.16 19.99
CA PHE A 7 -3.30 -32.02 21.43
C PHE A 7 -4.07 -33.22 21.99
N THR A 8 -3.49 -33.89 22.98
CA THR A 8 -4.14 -35.01 23.65
C THR A 8 -4.85 -34.51 24.91
N THR A 9 -6.16 -34.73 24.99
CA THR A 9 -6.97 -34.42 26.17
C THR A 9 -7.45 -35.69 26.86
N ARG A 10 -7.99 -35.59 28.08
CA ARG A 10 -8.59 -36.72 28.81
C ARG A 10 -9.77 -37.40 28.08
N LYS A 11 -10.33 -36.75 27.05
CA LYS A 11 -11.44 -37.28 26.22
C LYS A 11 -10.99 -37.72 24.81
N GLY A 12 -9.69 -37.73 24.53
CA GLY A 12 -9.13 -38.14 23.25
C GLY A 12 -8.28 -37.08 22.57
N LYS A 13 -7.80 -37.42 21.36
CA LYS A 13 -6.93 -36.60 20.52
C LYS A 13 -7.75 -35.57 19.74
N LEU A 14 -7.32 -34.31 19.78
CA LEU A 14 -7.92 -33.19 19.06
C LEU A 14 -6.88 -32.60 18.10
N TRP A 15 -7.25 -32.44 16.84
CA TRP A 15 -6.42 -31.77 15.84
C TRP A 15 -6.82 -30.30 15.78
N VAL A 16 -5.89 -29.40 16.12
CA VAL A 16 -6.12 -27.96 16.05
C VAL A 16 -5.35 -27.42 14.85
N LEU A 17 -6.07 -26.77 13.93
CA LEU A 17 -5.47 -25.95 12.89
C LEU A 17 -4.79 -24.76 13.55
N GLU A 18 -3.45 -24.68 13.50
CA GLU A 18 -2.78 -23.43 13.84
C GLU A 18 -3.17 -22.38 12.80
N ASN A 19 -3.99 -21.44 13.25
CA ASN A 19 -4.41 -20.30 12.45
C ASN A 19 -3.28 -19.27 12.40
N THR A 20 -2.22 -19.57 11.66
CA THR A 20 -1.02 -18.72 11.53
C THR A 20 -1.27 -17.39 10.81
N ASN A 21 -2.52 -17.02 10.50
CA ASN A 21 -2.80 -15.70 9.91
C ASN A 21 -4.24 -15.15 10.05
N LYS A 22 -4.89 -15.34 11.20
CA LYS A 22 -6.08 -14.52 11.55
C LYS A 22 -6.06 -14.12 13.02
N LEU A 23 -5.01 -13.41 13.43
CA LEU A 23 -5.17 -12.38 14.45
C LEU A 23 -6.34 -11.51 13.98
N ARG A 24 -7.43 -11.46 14.76
CA ARG A 24 -8.69 -10.71 14.55
C ARG A 24 -8.70 -9.95 13.22
N LYS A 25 -9.56 -10.36 12.27
CA LYS A 25 -10.01 -9.47 11.19
C LYS A 25 -10.82 -8.34 11.85
N GLU A 26 -10.14 -7.47 12.60
CA GLU A 26 -10.71 -6.23 13.11
C GLU A 26 -11.26 -5.54 11.89
N VAL A 27 -12.54 -5.20 11.95
CA VAL A 27 -13.28 -4.74 10.78
C VAL A 27 -12.59 -3.48 10.29
N VAL A 28 -11.77 -3.63 9.24
CA VAL A 28 -11.23 -2.48 8.52
C VAL A 28 -12.45 -1.73 8.02
N MET A 29 -12.58 -0.47 8.42
CA MET A 29 -13.68 0.40 8.04
C MET A 29 -13.10 1.71 7.55
N ALA A 30 -13.46 2.08 6.33
CA ALA A 30 -13.30 3.40 5.80
C ALA A 30 -14.30 4.34 6.49
N THR A 31 -13.82 5.46 7.00
CA THR A 31 -14.65 6.48 7.67
C THR A 31 -14.43 7.85 7.03
N LEU A 32 -15.45 8.71 7.03
CA LEU A 32 -15.29 10.09 6.56
C LEU A 32 -14.50 10.92 7.58
N LYS A 33 -13.56 11.72 7.07
CA LYS A 33 -12.79 12.71 7.83
C LYS A 33 -12.82 14.04 7.10
N LYS A 34 -13.30 15.10 7.75
CA LYS A 34 -13.31 16.46 7.17
C LYS A 34 -11.98 17.15 7.48
N ARG A 35 -11.36 17.78 6.48
CA ARG A 35 -10.11 18.55 6.60
C ARG A 35 -10.20 19.79 5.72
N ARG A 36 -10.05 20.98 6.31
CA ARG A 36 -10.03 22.27 5.58
C ARG A 36 -11.17 22.39 4.55
N GLY A 37 -12.39 22.06 4.97
CA GLY A 37 -13.59 22.10 4.10
C GLY A 37 -13.75 20.91 3.13
N LYS A 38 -12.73 20.09 2.89
CA LYS A 38 -12.78 18.93 1.99
C LYS A 38 -12.92 17.61 2.75
N TRP A 39 -13.48 16.60 2.09
CA TRP A 39 -13.66 15.26 2.65
C TRP A 39 -12.53 14.30 2.24
N TYR A 40 -12.17 13.42 3.18
CA TYR A 40 -11.22 12.34 3.02
C TYR A 40 -11.86 11.03 3.49
N ALA A 41 -11.60 9.93 2.80
CA ALA A 41 -11.83 8.60 3.33
C ALA A 41 -10.61 8.18 4.15
N ARG A 42 -10.83 7.81 5.41
CA ARG A 42 -9.81 7.27 6.29
C ARG A 42 -9.99 5.76 6.40
N VAL A 43 -9.06 5.01 5.83
CA VAL A 43 -8.92 3.56 6.03
C VAL A 43 -7.96 3.35 7.21
N LEU A 44 -8.37 2.58 8.20
CA LEU A 44 -7.64 2.37 9.45
C LEU A 44 -7.48 0.86 9.68
N TRP A 45 -6.27 0.45 10.05
CA TRP A 45 -5.94 -0.94 10.34
C TRP A 45 -4.88 -1.03 11.44
N TYR A 46 -4.70 -2.22 12.00
CA TYR A 46 -3.64 -2.51 12.95
C TYR A 46 -2.57 -3.40 12.30
N SER A 47 -1.32 -3.09 12.58
CA SER A 47 -0.14 -3.82 12.10
C SER A 47 0.78 -3.97 13.29
N ASN A 48 1.01 -5.20 13.75
CA ASN A 48 1.80 -5.51 14.94
C ASN A 48 1.38 -4.68 16.17
N GLN A 49 0.06 -4.65 16.46
CA GLN A 49 -0.55 -3.85 17.53
C GLN A 49 -0.42 -2.32 17.37
N VAL A 50 0.28 -1.83 16.33
CA VAL A 50 0.37 -0.42 16.00
C VAL A 50 -0.76 -0.04 15.05
N LYS A 51 -1.51 0.99 15.44
CA LYS A 51 -2.57 1.58 14.62
C LYS A 51 -1.98 2.38 13.46
N LYS A 52 -2.38 2.04 12.24
CA LYS A 52 -2.00 2.76 11.01
C LYS A 52 -3.26 3.30 10.31
N GLU A 53 -3.09 4.39 9.58
CA GLU A 53 -4.15 4.96 8.75
C GLU A 53 -3.65 5.43 7.38
N LYS A 54 -4.52 5.32 6.38
CA LYS A 54 -4.39 5.96 5.07
C LYS A 54 -5.57 6.89 4.87
N GLN A 55 -5.28 8.15 4.55
CA GLN A 55 -6.30 9.12 4.16
C GLN A 55 -6.27 9.30 2.64
N ILE A 56 -7.40 9.07 2.00
CA ILE A 56 -7.59 9.20 0.55
C ILE A 56 -8.47 10.42 0.30
N PRO A 57 -8.01 11.42 -0.47
CA PRO A 57 -8.80 12.61 -0.75
C PRO A 57 -10.03 12.24 -1.57
N LEU A 58 -11.21 12.67 -1.14
CA LEU A 58 -12.45 12.47 -1.90
C LEU A 58 -12.75 13.61 -2.86
N ARG A 59 -11.88 14.63 -2.92
CA ARG A 59 -11.98 15.84 -3.78
C ARG A 59 -13.40 16.42 -3.87
N THR A 60 -14.08 16.54 -2.74
CA THR A 60 -15.41 17.17 -2.65
C THR A 60 -15.62 17.84 -1.29
N GLN A 61 -16.46 18.87 -1.27
CA GLN A 61 -16.98 19.51 -0.05
C GLN A 61 -18.38 18.99 0.31
N SER A 62 -19.11 18.43 -0.66
CA SER A 62 -20.45 17.86 -0.46
C SER A 62 -20.37 16.57 0.36
N LYS A 63 -21.12 16.51 1.46
CA LYS A 63 -21.19 15.32 2.32
C LYS A 63 -21.87 14.15 1.61
N VAL A 64 -22.80 14.42 0.69
CA VAL A 64 -23.52 13.39 -0.07
C VAL A 64 -22.56 12.69 -1.03
N THR A 65 -21.89 13.46 -1.90
CA THR A 65 -20.86 12.94 -2.81
C THR A 65 -19.71 12.26 -2.05
N ALA A 66 -19.35 12.77 -0.87
CA ALA A 66 -18.34 12.13 -0.03
C ALA A 66 -18.76 10.73 0.44
N ARG A 67 -20.04 10.50 0.74
CA ARG A 67 -20.53 9.17 1.15
C ARG A 67 -20.49 8.16 0.01
N GLU A 68 -20.85 8.57 -1.20
CA GLU A 68 -20.79 7.73 -2.41
C GLU A 68 -19.35 7.27 -2.66
N ARG A 69 -18.41 8.24 -2.71
CA ARG A 69 -16.98 7.96 -2.89
C ARG A 69 -16.39 7.14 -1.74
N LEU A 70 -16.87 7.36 -0.50
CA LEU A 70 -16.48 6.52 0.65
C LEU A 70 -16.90 5.06 0.44
N ALA A 71 -18.10 4.80 -0.08
CA ALA A 71 -18.57 3.45 -0.32
C ALA A 71 -17.71 2.70 -1.35
N GLU A 72 -17.18 3.40 -2.36
CA GLU A 72 -16.17 2.85 -3.27
C GLU A 72 -14.85 2.50 -2.56
N VAL A 73 -14.31 3.42 -1.75
CA VAL A 73 -13.10 3.15 -0.95
C VAL A 73 -13.31 1.99 0.02
N GLN A 74 -14.49 1.92 0.66
CA GLN A 74 -14.84 0.85 1.59
C GLN A 74 -14.84 -0.52 0.90
N ARG A 75 -15.36 -0.62 -0.33
CA ARG A 75 -15.34 -1.87 -1.11
C ARG A 75 -13.91 -2.35 -1.42
N LYS A 76 -12.97 -1.41 -1.59
CA LYS A 76 -11.56 -1.67 -1.94
C LYS A 76 -10.59 -1.59 -0.76
N LYS A 77 -11.09 -1.53 0.48
CA LYS A 77 -10.27 -1.23 1.68
C LYS A 77 -9.12 -2.22 1.91
N ASP A 78 -9.34 -3.51 1.67
CA ASP A 78 -8.34 -4.55 1.92
C ASP A 78 -7.20 -4.39 0.91
N GLU A 79 -7.53 -4.17 -0.36
CA GLU A 79 -6.57 -3.90 -1.43
C GLU A 79 -5.84 -2.55 -1.25
N VAL A 80 -6.53 -1.52 -0.73
CA VAL A 80 -5.87 -0.26 -0.32
C VAL A 80 -4.76 -0.51 0.69
N ILE A 81 -4.99 -1.40 1.66
CA ILE A 81 -3.98 -1.77 2.67
C ILE A 81 -2.83 -2.56 2.02
N GLU A 82 -3.15 -3.52 1.16
CA GLU A 82 -2.14 -4.29 0.42
C GLU A 82 -1.23 -3.39 -0.43
N LEU A 83 -1.81 -2.47 -1.20
CA LEU A 83 -1.08 -1.50 -2.00
C LEU A 83 -0.22 -0.59 -1.11
N TYR A 84 -0.76 -0.13 0.02
CA TYR A 84 0.01 0.68 0.98
C TYR A 84 1.29 -0.04 1.43
N HIS A 85 1.21 -1.34 1.73
CA HIS A 85 2.38 -2.14 2.12
C HIS A 85 3.40 -2.28 1.00
N ARG A 86 2.98 -2.24 -0.27
CA ARG A 86 3.85 -2.28 -1.45
C ARG A 86 4.38 -0.90 -1.87
N GLY A 87 3.98 0.18 -1.19
CA GLY A 87 4.30 1.54 -1.59
C GLY A 87 3.53 2.02 -2.83
N GLU A 88 2.42 1.34 -3.14
CA GLU A 88 1.53 1.58 -4.27
C GLU A 88 0.25 2.24 -3.77
N ASN A 89 -0.53 2.81 -4.67
CA ASN A 89 -1.80 3.45 -4.29
C ASN A 89 -2.87 3.25 -5.34
N TYR A 90 -4.12 3.41 -4.92
CA TYR A 90 -5.21 3.64 -5.84
C TYR A 90 -5.25 5.09 -6.30
N ASP A 91 -5.54 5.26 -7.58
CA ASP A 91 -5.94 6.51 -8.21
C ASP A 91 -7.42 6.37 -8.60
N PHE A 92 -8.29 6.83 -7.70
CA PHE A 92 -9.74 6.70 -7.85
C PHE A 92 -10.27 7.59 -8.98
N PRO A 93 -11.47 7.31 -9.54
CA PRO A 93 -12.08 8.11 -10.60
C PRO A 93 -12.05 9.63 -10.39
N TRP A 94 -12.23 10.09 -9.15
CA TRP A 94 -12.22 11.53 -8.82
C TRP A 94 -10.82 12.12 -8.61
N MET A 95 -9.76 11.31 -8.74
CA MET A 95 -8.37 11.68 -8.52
C MET A 95 -7.59 11.88 -9.83
N ASN A 96 -8.10 11.38 -10.95
CA ASN A 96 -7.52 11.51 -12.28
C ASN A 96 -8.51 12.07 -13.31
N ASP A 97 -7.95 12.52 -14.44
CA ASP A 97 -8.73 13.17 -15.50
C ASP A 97 -9.53 12.16 -16.34
N ASP A 98 -9.14 10.88 -16.33
CA ASP A 98 -9.81 9.82 -17.10
C ASP A 98 -11.10 9.31 -16.44
N GLY A 99 -11.36 9.68 -15.18
CA GLY A 99 -12.58 9.28 -14.48
C GLY A 99 -12.68 7.78 -14.20
N ILE A 100 -11.56 7.04 -14.21
CA ILE A 100 -11.54 5.59 -14.00
C ILE A 100 -10.67 5.21 -12.80
N LEU A 101 -10.96 4.04 -12.22
CA LEU A 101 -10.15 3.48 -11.14
C LEU A 101 -8.85 2.91 -11.71
N LYS A 102 -7.71 3.39 -11.24
CA LYS A 102 -6.38 2.93 -11.63
C LYS A 102 -5.53 2.56 -10.42
N VAL A 103 -4.52 1.73 -10.62
CA VAL A 103 -3.48 1.46 -9.62
C VAL A 103 -2.22 2.23 -10.01
N GLU A 104 -1.77 3.09 -9.11
CA GLU A 104 -0.47 3.74 -9.19
C GLU A 104 0.60 2.81 -8.61
N TYR A 105 1.28 2.10 -9.50
CA TYR A 105 2.39 1.22 -9.14
C TYR A 105 3.64 2.00 -8.71
N LEU A 106 4.40 1.40 -7.79
CA LEU A 106 5.76 1.80 -7.48
C LEU A 106 6.66 1.26 -8.61
N THR A 107 6.95 2.11 -9.58
CA THR A 107 7.83 1.75 -10.69
C THR A 107 9.29 1.72 -10.24
N PHE A 108 10.13 1.05 -11.02
CA PHE A 108 11.56 1.02 -10.77
C PHE A 108 12.18 2.43 -10.75
N GLU A 109 11.78 3.30 -11.69
CA GLU A 109 12.20 4.70 -11.70
C GLU A 109 11.80 5.46 -10.42
N LYS A 110 10.55 5.29 -9.95
CA LYS A 110 10.08 5.93 -8.70
C LYS A 110 10.88 5.42 -7.50
N ALA A 111 11.18 4.13 -7.45
CA ALA A 111 11.98 3.52 -6.40
C ALA A 111 13.42 4.08 -6.38
N ILE A 112 14.07 4.17 -7.55
CA ILE A 112 15.41 4.77 -7.71
C ILE A 112 15.42 6.23 -7.27
N ASN A 113 14.46 7.04 -7.71
CA ASN A 113 14.40 8.46 -7.34
C ASN A 113 14.16 8.65 -5.83
N LYS A 114 13.34 7.80 -5.20
CA LYS A 114 13.18 7.77 -3.74
C LYS A 114 14.49 7.42 -3.04
N TRP A 115 15.20 6.41 -3.51
CA TRP A 115 16.51 6.00 -2.97
C TRP A 115 17.56 7.12 -3.10
N LEU A 116 17.68 7.77 -4.25
CA LEU A 116 18.61 8.88 -4.47
C LEU A 116 18.30 10.08 -3.56
N THR A 117 17.03 10.40 -3.35
CA THR A 117 16.61 11.46 -2.42
C THR A 117 17.03 11.15 -0.97
N LEU A 118 16.85 9.91 -0.53
CA LEU A 118 17.28 9.48 0.80
C LEU A 118 18.79 9.58 0.95
N ARG A 119 19.57 9.15 -0.03
CA ARG A 119 21.03 9.28 0.00
C ARG A 119 21.49 10.74 0.06
N LYS A 120 20.83 11.63 -0.68
CA LYS A 120 21.12 13.07 -0.61
C LYS A 120 20.87 13.62 0.80
N SER A 121 19.77 13.23 1.44
CA SER A 121 19.49 13.64 2.83
C SER A 121 20.48 13.08 3.86
N GLN A 122 21.23 12.03 3.53
CA GLN A 122 22.30 11.47 4.37
C GLN A 122 23.64 12.17 4.20
N GLY A 123 23.71 13.26 3.43
CA GLY A 123 24.94 14.03 3.22
C GLY A 123 25.92 13.42 2.22
N ILE A 124 25.46 12.48 1.39
CA ILE A 124 26.30 11.90 0.33
C ILE A 124 26.62 12.97 -0.71
N ALA A 125 27.89 13.06 -1.11
CA ALA A 125 28.36 14.03 -2.09
C ALA A 125 27.58 13.95 -3.42
N GLU A 126 27.28 15.10 -4.02
CA GLU A 126 26.52 15.19 -5.29
C GLU A 126 27.19 14.41 -6.43
N SER A 127 28.53 14.37 -6.47
CA SER A 127 29.27 13.57 -7.45
C SER A 127 28.99 12.07 -7.31
N THR A 128 28.86 11.57 -6.07
CA THR A 128 28.49 10.18 -5.80
C THR A 128 27.04 9.90 -6.17
N ILE A 129 26.11 10.82 -5.86
CA ILE A 129 24.71 10.72 -6.26
C ILE A 129 24.59 10.67 -7.79
N SER A 130 25.33 11.52 -8.50
CA SER A 130 25.37 11.53 -9.97
C SER A 130 25.85 10.19 -10.53
N ARG A 131 26.97 9.65 -10.01
CA ARG A 131 27.46 8.32 -10.41
C ARG A 131 26.44 7.22 -10.15
N ASN A 132 25.75 7.25 -9.01
CA ASN A 132 24.68 6.29 -8.71
C ASN A 132 23.52 6.39 -9.70
N ARG A 133 23.12 7.60 -10.08
CA ARG A 133 22.09 7.81 -11.11
C ARG A 133 22.51 7.20 -12.44
N TYR A 134 23.76 7.40 -12.88
CA TYR A 134 24.25 6.79 -14.12
C TYR A 134 24.15 5.26 -14.09
N SER A 135 24.59 4.61 -13.00
CA SER A 135 24.45 3.15 -12.85
C SER A 135 23.00 2.69 -12.91
N MET A 136 22.09 3.41 -12.24
CA MET A 136 20.66 3.07 -12.23
C MET A 136 20.00 3.31 -13.60
N ASN A 137 20.44 4.31 -14.36
CA ASN A 137 19.97 4.53 -15.73
C ASN A 137 20.28 3.33 -16.63
N THR A 138 21.46 2.73 -16.50
CA THR A 138 21.82 1.50 -17.21
C THR A 138 20.86 0.36 -16.84
N MET A 139 20.57 0.17 -15.55
CA MET A 139 19.62 -0.86 -15.10
C MET A 139 18.19 -0.61 -15.64
N MET A 140 17.73 0.64 -15.63
CA MET A 140 16.45 1.02 -16.24
C MET A 140 16.41 0.80 -17.75
N GLY A 141 17.55 0.87 -18.44
CA GLY A 141 17.67 0.53 -19.86
C GLY A 141 17.47 -0.97 -20.13
N ILE A 142 17.80 -1.84 -19.16
CA ILE A 142 17.67 -3.30 -19.29
C ILE A 142 16.24 -3.75 -18.95
N TRP A 143 15.71 -3.32 -17.81
CA TRP A 143 14.40 -3.78 -17.31
C TRP A 143 13.23 -2.90 -17.74
N GLY A 144 13.50 -1.65 -18.16
CA GLY A 144 12.50 -0.63 -18.41
C GLY A 144 12.19 0.22 -17.18
N LYS A 145 12.08 1.54 -17.38
CA LYS A 145 11.80 2.53 -16.31
C LYS A 145 10.45 2.32 -15.60
N ASN A 146 9.45 1.88 -16.36
CA ASN A 146 8.06 1.77 -15.93
C ASN A 146 7.69 0.39 -15.38
N ILE A 147 8.63 -0.55 -15.34
CA ILE A 147 8.38 -1.86 -14.73
C ILE A 147 7.97 -1.66 -13.27
N ARG A 148 6.92 -2.36 -12.85
CA ARG A 148 6.52 -2.38 -11.44
C ARG A 148 7.62 -3.05 -10.64
N LEU A 149 8.02 -2.45 -9.52
CA LEU A 149 9.16 -2.92 -8.74
C LEU A 149 9.00 -4.39 -8.28
N ASN A 150 7.78 -4.78 -7.93
CA ASN A 150 7.47 -6.15 -7.51
C ASN A 150 7.54 -7.19 -8.64
N ASP A 151 7.56 -6.74 -9.90
CA ASP A 151 7.58 -7.62 -11.07
C ASP A 151 9.03 -7.82 -11.60
N ILE A 152 10.03 -7.22 -10.94
CA ILE A 152 11.45 -7.45 -11.27
C ILE A 152 11.85 -8.85 -10.76
N THR A 153 12.12 -9.75 -11.68
CA THR A 153 12.55 -11.13 -11.38
C THR A 153 13.96 -11.40 -11.90
N LEU A 154 14.64 -12.35 -11.26
CA LEU A 154 15.83 -12.96 -11.83
C LEU A 154 15.36 -13.86 -12.99
N LYS A 155 15.93 -13.68 -14.18
CA LYS A 155 15.77 -14.63 -15.28
C LYS A 155 16.62 -15.86 -15.02
#